data_AF-A0A231RB96-F1
#
_entry.id   AF-A0A231RB96-F1
#
_cell.length_a   1.000
_cell.length_b   1.000
_cell.length_c   1.000
_cell.angle_alpha   90.00
_cell.angle_beta   90.00
_cell.angle_gamma   90.00
#
_symmetry.space_group_name_H-M   'P 1'
#
loop_
_entity.id
_entity.type
_entity.pdbx_description
1 polymer ?
#
loop_
_entity_poly.entity_id
_entity_poly.type
_entity_poly.pdbx_seq_one_letter_code
_entity_poly.pdbx_strand_id
1 'polypeptide(L)'
;MGMGSVTQNHICLQLFLNARGNKKGIDAQFSVDEEKLAFPIREGYGEKDYKINYSEPHPDIIKTLETYSDCMEMYQQGLPDQL
;
A
#
# COMPACT_ATOMS: atom_id res chain seq x y z
N MET A 1 -17.89 -42.04 6.22
CA MET A 1 -18.76 -41.11 5.45
C MET A 1 -19.14 -40.00 6.39
N GLY A 2 -18.82 -38.73 6.22
CA GLY A 2 -18.08 -37.99 5.20
C GLY A 2 -18.01 -36.56 5.75
N MET A 3 -16.77 -36.09 5.92
CA MET A 3 -16.30 -34.70 5.93
C MET A 3 -17.24 -33.63 6.52
N GLY A 4 -16.90 -33.17 7.74
CA GLY A 4 -17.38 -31.88 8.24
C GLY A 4 -16.91 -30.78 7.29
N SER A 5 -17.87 -30.04 6.73
CA SER A 5 -17.61 -28.89 5.88
C SER A 5 -17.01 -27.77 6.74
N VAL A 6 -15.67 -27.66 6.73
CA VAL A 6 -14.99 -26.45 7.16
C VAL A 6 -15.34 -25.40 6.10
N THR A 7 -16.27 -24.50 6.41
CA THR A 7 -16.50 -23.31 5.60
C THR A 7 -15.24 -22.48 5.65
N GLN A 8 -14.46 -22.53 4.58
CA GLN A 8 -13.30 -21.68 4.40
C GLN A 8 -13.82 -20.27 4.16
N ASN A 9 -14.00 -19.51 5.24
CA ASN A 9 -14.24 -18.08 5.16
C ASN A 9 -13.04 -17.48 4.42
N HIS A 10 -13.26 -17.10 3.17
CA HIS A 10 -12.28 -16.41 2.37
C HIS A 10 -12.15 -15.00 2.95
N ILE A 11 -11.14 -14.79 3.78
CA ILE A 11 -10.80 -13.49 4.32
C ILE A 11 -10.10 -12.73 3.17
N CYS A 12 -10.86 -11.89 2.47
CA CYS A 12 -10.37 -11.01 1.40
C CYS A 12 -10.13 -9.58 1.90
N LEU A 13 -9.63 -9.41 3.13
CA LEU A 13 -9.02 -8.15 3.53
C LEU A 13 -7.56 -8.19 3.11
N GLN A 14 -7.14 -7.26 2.24
CA GLN A 14 -5.72 -7.06 1.97
C GLN A 14 -5.03 -6.71 3.29
N LEU A 15 -4.00 -7.47 3.64
CA LEU A 15 -3.29 -7.33 4.90
C LEU A 15 -2.09 -6.40 4.69
N PHE A 16 -2.17 -5.19 5.23
CA PHE A 16 -1.06 -4.23 5.18
C PHE A 16 -0.10 -4.46 6.34
N LEU A 17 1.18 -4.66 6.02
CA LEU A 17 2.27 -4.77 6.99
C LEU A 17 3.09 -3.48 7.00
N ASN A 18 3.34 -2.93 8.19
CA ASN A 18 4.20 -1.77 8.32
C ASN A 18 5.68 -2.19 8.38
N ALA A 19 6.36 -2.11 7.24
CA ALA A 19 7.77 -2.50 7.11
C ALA A 19 8.75 -1.66 7.96
N ARG A 20 8.32 -0.51 8.50
CA ARG A 20 9.16 0.35 9.35
C ARG A 20 9.37 -0.21 10.77
N GLY A 21 8.52 -1.15 11.20
CA GLY A 21 8.55 -1.76 12.53
C GLY A 21 8.03 -0.87 13.66
N ASN A 22 7.84 -1.47 14.83
CA ASN A 22 7.37 -0.79 16.05
C ASN A 22 8.54 -0.24 16.86
N LYS A 23 8.33 0.94 17.45
CA LYS A 23 9.23 1.60 18.41
C LYS A 23 8.39 2.23 19.52
N LYS A 24 9.00 2.78 20.57
CA LYS A 24 8.25 3.43 21.65
C LYS A 24 7.31 4.50 21.08
N GLY A 25 6.00 4.33 21.31
CA GLY A 25 4.94 5.21 20.80
C GLY A 25 4.42 4.87 19.39
N ILE A 26 4.90 3.80 18.77
CA ILE A 26 4.45 3.30 17.46
C ILE A 26 3.96 1.86 17.64
N ASP A 27 2.68 1.63 17.37
CA ASP A 27 2.04 0.33 17.51
C ASP A 27 1.26 -0.02 16.23
N ALA A 28 1.96 -0.53 15.21
CA ALA A 28 1.35 -1.20 14.08
C ALA A 28 1.21 -2.70 14.39
N GLN A 29 0.08 -3.31 14.06
CA GLN A 29 -0.19 -4.71 14.35
C GLN A 29 -0.64 -5.45 13.09
N PHE A 30 -0.25 -6.72 12.98
CA PHE A 30 -0.88 -7.61 12.04
C PHE A 30 -2.25 -8.02 12.57
N SER A 31 -3.28 -7.88 11.74
CA SER A 31 -4.66 -8.19 12.10
C SER A 31 -5.43 -8.62 10.86
N VAL A 32 -6.20 -9.69 10.99
CA VAL A 32 -7.01 -10.27 9.91
C VAL A 32 -8.42 -9.70 9.82
N ASP A 33 -8.88 -9.08 10.91
CA ASP A 33 -10.24 -8.53 11.03
C ASP A 33 -10.31 -7.06 10.58
N GLU A 34 -9.27 -6.29 10.91
CA GLU A 34 -9.18 -4.86 10.63
C GLU A 34 -7.72 -4.42 10.39
N GLU A 35 -7.54 -3.34 9.63
CA GLU A 35 -6.23 -2.74 9.42
C GLU A 35 -5.74 -2.01 10.69
N LYS A 36 -4.48 -2.26 11.08
CA LYS A 36 -3.83 -1.61 12.24
C LYS A 36 -2.50 -0.99 11.87
N LEU A 37 -2.55 0.10 11.11
CA LEU A 37 -1.38 0.91 10.77
C LEU A 37 -1.05 1.91 11.88
N ALA A 38 0.24 2.09 12.16
CA ALA A 38 0.69 3.14 13.08
C ALA A 38 0.42 4.57 12.59
N PHE A 39 0.19 4.74 11.27
CA PHE A 39 -0.10 6.03 10.66
C PHE A 39 -1.32 5.85 9.75
N PRO A 40 -2.49 6.38 10.13
CA PRO A 40 -3.68 6.31 9.29
C PRO A 40 -3.55 7.28 8.11
N ILE A 41 -4.27 6.97 7.04
CA ILE A 41 -4.33 7.80 5.84
C ILE A 41 -5.17 9.03 6.13
N ARG A 42 -4.62 10.20 5.79
CA ARG A 42 -5.23 11.51 6.06
C ARG A 42 -5.74 12.13 4.76
N GLU A 43 -6.93 11.71 4.34
CA GLU A 43 -7.56 12.17 3.10
C GLU A 43 -7.68 13.70 3.01
N GLY A 44 -7.87 14.39 4.14
CA GLY A 44 -7.92 15.85 4.21
C GLY A 44 -6.61 16.57 3.80
N TYR A 45 -5.49 15.84 3.73
CA TYR A 45 -4.21 16.32 3.20
C TYR A 45 -3.89 15.76 1.81
N GLY A 46 -4.84 15.10 1.15
CA GLY A 46 -4.65 14.49 -0.16
C GLY A 46 -3.92 13.14 -0.15
N GLU A 47 -3.70 12.53 1.02
CA GLU A 47 -3.18 11.17 1.10
C GLU A 47 -4.19 10.18 0.52
N LYS A 48 -3.71 9.21 -0.27
CA LYS A 48 -4.55 8.21 -0.95
C LYS A 48 -4.08 6.80 -0.63
N ASP A 49 -5.03 5.90 -0.50
CA ASP A 49 -4.81 4.46 -0.44
C ASP A 49 -5.05 3.83 -1.82
N TYR A 50 -4.04 3.20 -2.41
CA TYR A 50 -4.20 2.43 -3.64
C TYR A 50 -4.26 0.95 -3.30
N LYS A 51 -5.47 0.39 -3.26
CA LYS A 51 -5.73 -1.03 -2.92
C LYS A 51 -5.41 -2.02 -4.04
N ILE A 52 -4.56 -1.62 -4.98
CA ILE A 52 -4.15 -2.44 -6.12
C ILE A 52 -2.74 -2.95 -5.85
N ASN A 53 -2.59 -4.27 -5.88
CA ASN A 53 -1.28 -4.90 -5.85
C ASN A 53 -0.81 -5.13 -7.29
N TYR A 54 0.13 -4.31 -7.75
CA TYR A 54 0.67 -4.39 -9.09
C TYR A 54 1.70 -5.51 -9.21
N SER A 55 1.49 -6.47 -10.12
CA SER A 55 2.45 -7.54 -10.41
C SER A 55 3.69 -7.03 -11.17
N GLU A 56 3.53 -5.93 -11.90
CA GLU A 56 4.59 -5.24 -12.63
C GLU A 56 4.51 -3.73 -12.32
N PRO A 57 5.62 -2.98 -12.35
CA PRO A 57 5.60 -1.55 -12.08
C PRO A 57 4.64 -0.79 -13.01
N HIS A 58 3.99 0.26 -12.50
CA HIS A 58 3.09 1.09 -13.30
C HIS A 58 3.87 1.77 -14.45
N PRO A 59 3.42 1.68 -15.72
CA PRO A 59 4.16 2.19 -16.88
C PRO A 59 4.52 3.67 -16.78
N ASP A 60 3.63 4.50 -16.24
CA ASP A 60 3.90 5.94 -16.09
C ASP A 60 5.03 6.21 -15.08
N ILE A 61 5.13 5.40 -14.02
CA ILE A 61 6.21 5.53 -13.04
C ILE A 61 7.55 5.16 -13.70
N ILE A 62 7.57 4.06 -14.46
CA ILE A 62 8.77 3.64 -15.19
C ILE A 62 9.20 4.72 -16.18
N LYS A 63 8.26 5.22 -16.99
CA LYS A 63 8.52 6.28 -17.95
C LYS A 63 9.10 7.53 -17.28
N THR A 64 8.54 7.98 -16.14
CA THR A 64 9.06 9.13 -15.40
C THR A 64 10.51 8.87 -14.94
N LEU A 65 10.77 7.71 -14.32
CA LEU A 65 12.10 7.39 -13.80
C LEU A 65 13.15 7.21 -14.90
N GLU A 66 12.76 6.76 -16.09
CA GLU A 66 13.65 6.65 -17.25
C GLU A 66 13.88 7.99 -17.97
N THR A 67 12.91 8.91 -17.91
CA THR A 67 12.98 10.20 -18.62
C THR A 67 13.88 11.20 -17.89
N TYR A 68 13.83 11.24 -16.56
CA TYR A 68 14.52 12.27 -15.79
C TYR A 68 15.79 11.73 -15.13
N SER A 69 16.93 12.36 -15.43
CA SER A 69 18.20 12.06 -14.77
C SER A 69 18.46 12.92 -13.52
N ASP A 70 17.77 14.04 -13.39
CA ASP A 70 17.82 14.92 -12.22
C ASP A 70 16.55 14.78 -11.37
N CYS A 71 16.75 14.56 -10.07
CA CYS A 71 15.66 14.31 -9.13
C CYS A 71 14.82 15.57 -8.86
N MET A 72 15.43 16.76 -8.87
CA MET A 72 14.73 18.01 -8.63
C MET A 72 13.84 18.38 -9.81
N GLU A 73 14.31 18.17 -11.04
CA GLU A 73 13.51 18.35 -12.25
C GLU A 73 12.34 17.37 -12.32
N MET A 74 12.61 16.08 -12.01
CA MET A 74 11.57 15.05 -11.94
C MET A 74 10.47 15.43 -10.93
N TYR A 75 10.86 15.85 -9.73
CA TYR A 75 9.92 16.23 -8.67
C TYR A 75 9.03 17.41 -9.08
N GLN A 76 9.58 18.39 -9.80
CA GLN A 76 8.84 19.59 -10.18
C GLN A 76 7.90 19.38 -11.37
N GLN A 77 8.20 18.44 -12.26
CA GLN A 77 7.54 18.38 -13.58
C GLN A 77 7.12 16.97 -14.03
N GLY A 78 7.70 15.93 -13.46
CA GLY A 78 7.65 14.58 -14.03
C GLY A 78 6.83 13.56 -13.25
N LEU A 79 6.56 13.79 -11.96
CA LEU A 79 5.83 12.84 -11.13
C LEU A 79 4.32 12.84 -11.46
N PRO A 80 3.69 11.66 -11.61
CA PRO A 80 2.25 11.57 -11.83
C PRO A 80 1.47 11.88 -10.55
N ASP A 81 0.41 12.69 -10.66
CA ASP A 81 -0.47 13.04 -9.53
C ASP A 81 -1.44 11.90 -9.15
N GLN A 82 -1.67 10.95 -10.06
CA GLN A 82 -2.61 9.84 -9.90
C GLN A 82 -2.09 8.58 -10.62
N LEU A 83 -2.43 7.42 -10.06
CA LEU A 83 -2.10 6.09 -10.57
C LEU A 83 -3.36 5.22 -10.67
#